data_AF-A0A1T4XY12-F1
#
_entry.id   AF-A0A1T4XY12-F1
#
_cell.length_a   1.000
_cell.length_b   1.000
_cell.length_c   1.000
_cell.angle_alpha   90.00
_cell.angle_beta   90.00
_cell.angle_gamma   90.00
#
_symmetry.space_group_name_H-M   'P 1'
#
loop_
_entity.id
_entity.type
_entity.pdbx_description
1 polymer ?
#
loop_
_entity_poly.entity_id
_entity_poly.type
_entity_poly.pdbx_seq_one_letter_code
_entity_poly.pdbx_strand_id
1 'polypeptide(L)'
;MSYGVVPFDLAAGSEEWWSIDSSDSAYWAVQENINAMRAAAGLSPLTMDSGLSAAADARCESFVAGGPFDHSGMTTRSEICAAGPIGSASSVCIYWQGSPAHYANIMEPSFTSMGVGCWFCSTAEGQYTYWTVTFQ
;
A
#
# COMPACT_ATOMS: atom_id res chain seq x y z
N MET A 1 11.09 10.60 -5.88
CA MET A 1 9.94 9.82 -5.38
C MET A 1 8.73 10.73 -5.33
N SER A 2 7.58 10.23 -5.77
CA SER A 2 6.29 10.90 -5.67
C SER A 2 5.80 10.87 -4.22
N TYR A 3 5.36 12.00 -3.67
CA TYR A 3 5.05 12.10 -2.24
C TYR A 3 3.80 11.29 -1.87
N GLY A 4 2.67 11.57 -2.51
CA GLY A 4 1.37 10.92 -2.30
C GLY A 4 0.87 11.03 -0.86
N VAL A 5 0.18 12.11 -0.54
CA VAL A 5 -0.31 12.36 0.83
C VAL A 5 -1.52 11.49 1.16
N VAL A 6 -1.54 10.90 2.35
CA VAL A 6 -2.75 10.27 2.90
C VAL A 6 -3.71 11.37 3.39
N PRO A 7 -4.98 11.39 2.97
CA PRO A 7 -5.90 12.48 3.26
C PRO A 7 -6.50 12.40 4.68
N PHE A 8 -5.64 12.47 5.71
CA PHE A 8 -6.08 12.37 7.12
C PHE A 8 -7.10 13.43 7.55
N ASP A 9 -7.20 14.55 6.84
CA ASP A 9 -8.23 15.56 7.10
C ASP A 9 -9.65 14.98 6.99
N LEU A 10 -9.86 13.92 6.19
CA LEU A 10 -11.14 13.22 6.10
C LEU A 10 -11.45 12.41 7.37
N ALA A 11 -10.41 11.91 8.05
CA ALA A 11 -10.53 11.11 9.27
C ALA A 11 -10.48 11.96 10.56
N ALA A 12 -10.26 13.27 10.46
CA ALA A 12 -10.02 14.13 11.60
C ALA A 12 -11.28 14.23 12.48
N GLY A 13 -11.18 13.72 13.71
CA GLY A 13 -12.24 13.81 14.72
C GLY A 13 -13.43 12.87 14.50
N SER A 14 -13.33 11.92 13.57
CA SER A 14 -14.38 10.90 13.37
C SER A 14 -14.16 9.64 14.22
N GLU A 15 -12.92 9.35 14.62
CA GLU A 15 -12.52 8.03 15.17
C GLU A 15 -12.83 6.85 14.23
N GLU A 16 -13.13 7.14 12.97
CA GLU A 16 -13.48 6.16 11.93
C GLU A 16 -12.29 5.89 11.01
N TRP A 17 -12.32 4.73 10.37
CA TRP A 17 -11.38 4.39 9.32
C TRP A 17 -11.91 4.82 7.96
N TRP A 18 -11.00 5.33 7.14
CA TRP A 18 -11.22 5.72 5.75
C TRP A 18 -10.27 4.93 4.86
N SER A 19 -10.61 4.77 3.59
CA SER A 19 -9.73 4.15 2.61
C SER A 19 -9.40 5.12 1.49
N ILE A 20 -8.24 4.92 0.86
CA ILE A 20 -7.90 5.59 -0.40
C ILE A 20 -8.41 4.77 -1.57
N ASP A 21 -8.67 5.43 -2.70
CA ASP A 21 -8.94 4.77 -3.98
C ASP A 21 -8.21 5.45 -5.15
N SER A 22 -8.57 5.10 -6.38
CA SER A 22 -7.97 5.64 -7.60
C SER A 22 -8.15 7.15 -7.81
N SER A 23 -8.97 7.82 -7.00
CA SER A 23 -9.11 9.28 -6.98
C SER A 23 -8.06 9.98 -6.12
N ASP A 24 -7.36 9.23 -5.25
CA ASP A 24 -6.36 9.77 -4.33
C ASP A 24 -4.95 9.80 -4.92
N SER A 25 -4.21 10.87 -4.62
CA SER A 25 -2.80 10.99 -5.06
C SER A 25 -1.89 9.91 -4.47
N ALA A 26 -2.19 9.45 -3.24
CA ALA A 26 -1.42 8.40 -2.57
C ALA A 26 -1.46 7.07 -3.34
N TYR A 27 -2.59 6.73 -3.93
CA TYR A 27 -2.79 5.49 -4.69
C TYR A 27 -1.81 5.41 -5.89
N TRP A 28 -1.76 6.47 -6.70
CA TRP A 28 -0.87 6.54 -7.86
C TRP A 28 0.60 6.72 -7.47
N ALA A 29 0.88 7.50 -6.43
CA ALA A 29 2.24 7.71 -5.97
C ALA A 29 2.93 6.42 -5.50
N VAL A 30 2.18 5.45 -4.94
CA VAL A 30 2.73 4.11 -4.62
C VAL A 30 3.20 3.41 -5.90
N GLN A 31 2.37 3.38 -6.94
CA GLN A 31 2.75 2.79 -8.23
C GLN A 31 3.98 3.48 -8.83
N GLU A 32 3.99 4.81 -8.87
CA GLU A 32 5.09 5.61 -9.41
C GLU A 32 6.41 5.31 -8.68
N ASN A 33 6.39 5.21 -7.35
CA ASN A 33 7.57 4.91 -6.57
C ASN A 33 8.06 3.46 -6.76
N ILE A 34 7.16 2.48 -6.76
CA ILE A 34 7.50 1.08 -7.06
C ILE A 34 8.10 0.95 -8.45
N ASN A 35 7.49 1.59 -9.45
CA ASN A 35 8.00 1.57 -10.82
C ASN A 35 9.33 2.30 -10.97
N ALA A 36 9.59 3.37 -10.20
CA ALA A 36 10.90 4.01 -10.16
C ALA A 36 11.98 3.06 -9.59
N MET A 37 11.66 2.28 -8.54
CA MET A 37 12.59 1.27 -8.02
C MET A 37 12.87 0.18 -9.05
N ARG A 38 11.81 -0.33 -9.71
CA ARG A 38 11.94 -1.36 -10.75
C ARG A 38 12.75 -0.86 -11.95
N ALA A 39 12.51 0.37 -12.40
CA ALA A 39 13.28 0.99 -13.47
C ALA A 39 14.77 1.13 -13.12
N ALA A 40 15.10 1.50 -11.88
CA ALA A 40 16.48 1.56 -11.41
C ALA A 40 17.20 0.19 -11.42
N ALA A 41 16.43 -0.90 -11.32
CA ALA A 41 16.91 -2.28 -11.45
C ALA A 41 16.82 -2.83 -12.89
N GLY A 42 16.41 -2.03 -13.87
CA GLY A 42 16.26 -2.46 -15.28
C GLY A 42 15.03 -3.34 -15.54
N LEU A 43 14.03 -3.33 -14.65
CA LEU A 43 12.79 -4.10 -14.78
C LEU A 43 11.67 -3.27 -15.42
N SER A 44 10.76 -3.97 -16.11
CA SER A 44 9.55 -3.37 -16.66
C SER A 44 8.62 -2.81 -15.56
N PRO A 45 7.92 -1.70 -15.83
CA PRO A 45 6.94 -1.16 -14.90
C PRO A 45 5.75 -2.11 -14.72
N LEU A 46 5.13 -2.06 -13.55
CA LEU A 46 3.87 -2.72 -13.22
C LEU A 46 2.69 -1.82 -13.59
N THR A 47 1.63 -2.43 -14.12
CA THR A 47 0.38 -1.74 -14.44
C THR A 47 -0.60 -1.87 -13.27
N MET A 48 -1.38 -0.82 -12.98
CA MET A 48 -2.46 -0.93 -11.99
C MET A 48 -3.54 -1.86 -12.49
N ASP A 49 -3.97 -2.79 -11.64
CA ASP A 49 -5.12 -3.65 -11.85
C ASP A 49 -6.17 -3.41 -10.75
N SER A 50 -7.42 -3.21 -11.16
CA SER A 50 -8.51 -2.91 -10.24
C SER A 50 -8.92 -4.10 -9.38
N GLY A 51 -8.78 -5.34 -9.88
CA GLY A 51 -9.04 -6.55 -9.11
C GLY A 51 -7.99 -6.78 -8.02
N LEU A 52 -6.70 -6.55 -8.35
CA LEU A 52 -5.62 -6.54 -7.38
C LEU A 52 -5.79 -5.44 -6.33
N SER A 53 -6.26 -4.25 -6.73
CA SER A 53 -6.53 -3.15 -5.80
C SER A 53 -7.68 -3.49 -4.86
N ALA A 54 -8.77 -4.11 -5.36
CA ALA A 54 -9.85 -4.61 -4.51
C ALA A 54 -9.36 -5.68 -3.52
N ALA A 55 -8.44 -6.56 -3.94
CA ALA A 55 -7.82 -7.52 -3.03
C ALA A 55 -6.96 -6.82 -1.95
N ALA A 56 -6.17 -5.80 -2.32
CA ALA A 56 -5.37 -5.03 -1.37
C ALA A 56 -6.24 -4.23 -0.38
N ASP A 57 -7.37 -3.69 -0.85
CA ASP A 57 -8.37 -3.01 -0.03
C ASP A 57 -9.00 -3.97 1.00
N ALA A 58 -9.47 -5.14 0.55
CA ALA A 58 -10.03 -6.17 1.44
C ALA A 58 -9.02 -6.66 2.49
N ARG A 59 -7.71 -6.67 2.18
CA ARG A 59 -6.66 -6.97 3.16
C ARG A 59 -6.59 -5.89 4.23
N CYS A 60 -6.59 -4.63 3.84
CA CYS A 60 -6.60 -3.52 4.79
C CYS A 60 -7.85 -3.54 5.67
N GLU A 61 -9.03 -3.76 5.09
CA GLU A 61 -10.29 -3.92 5.82
C GLU A 61 -10.19 -5.05 6.85
N SER A 62 -9.58 -6.19 6.48
CA SER A 62 -9.40 -7.31 7.42
C SER A 62 -8.52 -6.96 8.62
N PHE A 63 -7.50 -6.13 8.43
CA PHE A 63 -6.65 -5.66 9.54
C PHE A 63 -7.41 -4.69 10.44
N VAL A 64 -8.20 -3.79 9.85
CA VAL A 64 -9.07 -2.86 10.57
C VAL A 64 -10.11 -3.60 11.41
N ALA A 65 -10.65 -4.72 10.91
CA ALA A 65 -11.59 -5.58 11.62
C ALA A 65 -10.94 -6.44 12.74
N GLY A 66 -9.64 -6.27 13.02
CA GLY A 66 -8.91 -7.03 14.03
C GLY A 66 -8.38 -8.39 13.58
N GLY A 67 -8.34 -8.62 12.27
CA GLY A 67 -7.65 -9.77 11.68
C GLY A 67 -6.14 -9.73 11.96
N PRO A 68 -5.45 -10.88 11.84
CA PRO A 68 -4.01 -10.92 12.09
C PRO A 68 -3.26 -10.08 11.05
N PHE A 69 -2.30 -9.29 11.51
CA PHE A 69 -1.36 -8.59 10.63
C PHE A 69 -0.24 -9.54 10.19
N ASP A 70 -0.62 -10.49 9.34
CA ASP A 70 0.26 -11.47 8.69
C ASP A 70 -0.22 -11.68 7.23
N HIS A 71 0.30 -12.69 6.52
CA HIS A 71 -0.04 -12.99 5.13
C HIS A 71 -1.08 -14.12 4.95
N SER A 72 -1.70 -14.60 6.03
CA SER A 72 -2.61 -15.76 5.99
C SER A 72 -3.91 -15.51 5.20
N GLY A 73 -4.30 -14.24 5.03
CA GLY A 73 -5.48 -13.82 4.26
C GLY A 73 -5.21 -13.44 2.81
N MET A 74 -3.98 -13.61 2.31
CA MET A 74 -3.61 -13.24 0.94
C MET A 74 -4.32 -14.14 -0.08
N THR A 75 -4.94 -13.52 -1.09
CA THR A 75 -5.65 -14.21 -2.19
C THR A 75 -4.94 -14.04 -3.55
N THR A 76 -3.86 -13.27 -3.59
CA THR A 76 -3.09 -12.97 -4.79
C THR A 76 -1.76 -13.71 -4.78
N ARG A 77 -0.98 -13.60 -5.85
CA ARG A 77 0.30 -14.32 -5.98
C ARG A 77 1.34 -13.83 -4.95
N SER A 78 1.31 -12.55 -4.60
CA SER A 78 2.20 -11.94 -3.62
C SER A 78 1.56 -10.67 -3.06
N GLU A 79 1.85 -10.35 -1.81
CA GLU A 79 1.51 -9.10 -1.18
C GLU A 79 2.70 -8.56 -0.36
N ILE A 80 2.71 -7.25 -0.14
CA ILE A 80 3.53 -6.60 0.89
C ILE A 80 2.61 -5.73 1.73
N CYS A 81 2.81 -5.78 3.05
CA CYS A 81 1.98 -5.07 4.01
C CYS A 81 2.84 -4.14 4.87
N ALA A 82 2.30 -3.01 5.28
CA ALA A 82 2.90 -2.14 6.28
C ALA A 82 1.82 -1.52 7.16
N ALA A 83 2.15 -1.26 8.42
CA ALA A 83 1.24 -0.64 9.37
C ALA A 83 1.99 0.36 10.25
N GLY A 84 1.28 1.39 10.73
CA GLY A 84 1.83 2.40 11.63
C GLY A 84 1.55 3.84 11.18
N PRO A 85 2.23 4.83 11.77
CA PRO A 85 2.07 6.25 11.45
C PRO A 85 2.79 6.62 10.14
N ILE A 86 2.38 6.02 9.02
CA ILE A 86 3.01 6.13 7.70
C ILE A 86 2.14 7.00 6.80
N GLY A 87 2.31 8.31 6.91
CA GLY A 87 1.36 9.28 6.32
C GLY A 87 1.51 9.59 4.83
N SER A 88 2.34 8.85 4.09
CA SER A 88 2.50 9.07 2.66
C SER A 88 2.95 7.82 1.89
N ALA A 89 2.63 7.80 0.60
CA ALA A 89 3.10 6.81 -0.36
C ALA A 89 4.64 6.75 -0.40
N SER A 90 5.32 7.91 -0.39
CA SER A 90 6.78 7.96 -0.37
C SER A 90 7.37 7.31 0.88
N SER A 91 6.78 7.55 2.05
CA SER A 91 7.25 6.94 3.30
C SER A 91 7.06 5.43 3.32
N VAL A 92 5.90 4.91 2.90
CA VAL A 92 5.67 3.45 2.90
C VAL A 92 6.57 2.73 1.89
N CYS A 93 6.81 3.35 0.73
CA CYS A 93 7.75 2.84 -0.26
C CYS A 93 9.20 2.79 0.27
N ILE A 94 9.64 3.78 1.08
CA ILE A 94 10.93 3.73 1.76
C ILE A 94 11.00 2.55 2.73
N TYR A 95 9.94 2.32 3.52
CA TYR A 95 9.87 1.17 4.44
C TYR A 95 9.99 -0.17 3.70
N TRP A 96 9.26 -0.34 2.59
CA TRP A 96 9.35 -1.56 1.79
C TRP A 96 10.71 -1.72 1.11
N GLN A 97 11.29 -0.64 0.59
CA GLN A 97 12.64 -0.66 0.01
C GLN A 97 13.71 -1.06 1.04
N GLY A 98 13.56 -0.62 2.29
CA GLY A 98 14.46 -0.97 3.39
C GLY A 98 14.31 -2.39 3.92
N SER A 99 13.24 -3.11 3.54
CA SER A 99 13.00 -4.51 3.95
C SER A 99 13.43 -5.47 2.84
N PRO A 100 14.45 -6.32 3.05
CA PRO A 100 14.92 -7.25 2.02
C PRO A 100 13.81 -8.15 1.46
N ALA A 101 12.88 -8.62 2.31
CA ALA A 101 11.79 -9.48 1.89
C ALA A 101 10.76 -8.72 1.03
N HIS A 102 10.37 -7.51 1.43
CA HIS A 102 9.43 -6.70 0.65
C HIS A 102 10.05 -6.22 -0.66
N TYR A 103 11.32 -5.79 -0.62
CA TYR A 103 12.05 -5.36 -1.80
C TYR A 103 12.22 -6.50 -2.82
N ALA A 104 12.41 -7.74 -2.37
CA ALA A 104 12.44 -8.90 -3.26
C ALA A 104 11.13 -9.07 -4.06
N ASN A 105 9.96 -8.90 -3.42
CA ASN A 105 8.68 -8.93 -4.12
C ASN A 105 8.55 -7.79 -5.14
N ILE A 106 8.97 -6.57 -4.79
CA ILE A 106 8.97 -5.42 -5.71
C ILE A 106 9.84 -5.71 -6.95
N MET A 107 10.95 -6.42 -6.76
CA MET A 107 11.93 -6.74 -7.81
C MET A 107 11.65 -8.06 -8.56
N GLU A 108 10.54 -8.75 -8.28
CA GLU A 108 10.20 -9.98 -8.98
C GLU A 108 9.91 -9.68 -10.47
N PRO A 109 10.74 -10.18 -11.42
CA PRO A 109 10.62 -9.81 -12.83
C PRO A 109 9.38 -10.36 -13.51
N SER A 110 8.80 -11.45 -12.99
CA SER A 110 7.61 -12.07 -13.57
C SER A 110 6.31 -11.35 -13.25
N PHE A 111 6.30 -10.40 -12.31
CA PHE A 111 5.13 -9.56 -12.07
C PHE A 111 4.97 -8.52 -13.18
N THR A 112 3.72 -8.33 -13.58
CA THR A 112 3.31 -7.39 -14.64
C THR A 112 2.26 -6.40 -14.15
N SER A 113 1.54 -6.76 -13.09
CA SER A 113 0.44 -5.96 -12.54
C SER A 113 0.56 -5.82 -11.03
N MET A 114 -0.03 -4.74 -10.51
CA MET A 114 -0.12 -4.48 -9.06
C MET A 114 -1.45 -3.85 -8.68
N GLY A 115 -1.81 -3.98 -7.41
CA GLY A 115 -2.91 -3.28 -6.78
C GLY A 115 -2.47 -2.62 -5.49
N VAL A 116 -3.12 -1.51 -5.11
CA VAL A 116 -2.80 -0.74 -3.91
C VAL A 116 -4.07 -0.60 -3.07
N GLY A 117 -3.93 -0.78 -1.76
CA GLY A 117 -4.94 -0.45 -0.76
C GLY A 117 -4.28 0.28 0.40
N CYS A 118 -4.98 1.28 0.95
CA CYS A 118 -4.62 1.89 2.21
C CYS A 118 -5.88 2.23 2.99
N TRP A 119 -5.90 1.84 4.27
CA TRP A 119 -6.87 2.31 5.24
C TRP A 119 -6.16 3.16 6.28
N PHE A 120 -6.79 4.25 6.69
CA PHE A 120 -6.21 5.22 7.61
C PHE A 120 -7.24 5.76 8.59
N CYS A 121 -6.78 6.13 9.78
CA CYS A 121 -7.59 6.82 10.78
C CYS A 121 -6.78 7.91 11.48
N SER A 122 -7.48 8.83 12.14
CA SER A 122 -6.89 9.88 12.96
C SER A 122 -7.63 9.98 14.29
N THR A 123 -7.02 9.48 15.36
CA THR A 123 -7.58 9.49 16.72
C THR A 123 -6.82 10.42 17.65
N ALA A 124 -7.23 10.51 18.91
CA ALA A 124 -6.49 11.25 19.94
C ALA A 124 -5.08 10.68 20.18
N GLU A 125 -4.88 9.39 19.94
CA GLU A 125 -3.61 8.68 20.04
C GLU A 125 -2.69 8.92 18.83
N GLY A 126 -3.23 9.46 17.73
CA GLY A 126 -2.49 9.87 16.55
C GLY A 126 -3.04 9.29 15.25
N GLN A 127 -2.25 9.47 14.20
CA GLN A 127 -2.53 8.94 12.87
C GLN A 127 -2.03 7.51 12.73
N TYR A 128 -2.82 6.65 12.10
CA TYR A 128 -2.44 5.28 11.83
C TYR A 128 -2.89 4.87 10.43
N THR A 129 -2.11 3.99 9.80
CA THR A 129 -2.38 3.45 8.48
C THR A 129 -2.15 1.95 8.43
N TYR A 130 -2.92 1.27 7.60
CA TYR A 130 -2.61 -0.03 7.02
C TYR A 130 -2.41 0.17 5.52
N TRP A 131 -1.33 -0.38 4.98
CA TRP A 131 -1.02 -0.37 3.55
C TRP A 131 -0.85 -1.79 3.06
N THR A 132 -1.41 -2.09 1.91
CA THR A 132 -1.20 -3.34 1.19
C THR A 132 -0.90 -3.04 -0.27
N VAL A 133 0.10 -3.74 -0.83
CA VAL A 133 0.27 -3.85 -2.28
C VAL A 133 0.22 -5.32 -2.66
N THR A 134 -0.59 -5.64 -3.66
CA THR A 134 -0.71 -6.99 -4.23
C THR A 134 -0.07 -7.03 -5.61
N PHE A 135 0.43 -8.20 -6.03
CA PHE A 135 1.13 -8.39 -7.30
C PHE A 135 0.66 -9.63 -8.05
N GLN A 136 0.79 -9.61 -9.39
CA GLN A 136 0.57 -10.76 -10.27
C GLN A 136 1.56 -10.82 -11.43
#